data_AF-A0A7G1PUN3-F1
#
_entry.id   AF-A0A7G1PUN3-F1
#
_cell.length_a   1.000
_cell.length_b   1.000
_cell.length_c   1.000
_cell.angle_alpha   90.00
_cell.angle_beta   90.00
_cell.angle_gamma   90.00
#
_symmetry.space_group_name_H-M   'P 1'
#
loop_
_entity.id
_entity.type
_entity.pdbx_description
1 polymer ?
#
loop_
_entity_poly.entity_id
_entity_poly.type
_entity_poly.pdbx_seq_one_letter_code
_entity_poly.pdbx_strand_id
1 'polypeptide(L)' 'VEIVGIKEDIQKAVVTGVEMFRKQLDEGLAGDNVGVLLRGVQRDEIERG' A
#
# COMPACT_ATOMS: atom_id res chain seq x y z
N VAL A 1 3.04 -3.03 -7.34
CA VAL A 1 2.60 -1.62 -7.25
C VAL A 1 3.81 -0.71 -7.24
N GLU A 2 3.65 0.50 -7.73
CA GLU A 2 4.71 1.52 -7.75
C GLU A 2 4.34 2.60 -6.74
N ILE A 3 5.27 2.92 -5.86
CA ILE A 3 5.17 4.05 -4.93
C ILE A 3 5.74 5.25 -5.68
N VAL A 4 4.88 6.20 -6.02
CA VAL A 4 5.19 7.41 -6.78
C VAL A 4 4.78 8.63 -5.98
N GLY A 5 5.50 9.75 -6.09
CA GLY A 5 5.14 11.00 -5.42
C GLY A 5 6.31 11.72 -4.77
N ILE A 6 6.28 11.85 -3.43
CA ILE A 6 7.15 12.74 -2.64
C ILE A 6 8.65 12.50 -2.87
N LYS A 7 9.06 11.26 -3.16
CA LYS A 7 10.44 10.90 -3.48
C LYS A 7 10.67 10.93 -4.99
N GLU A 8 11.85 11.38 -5.41
CA GLU A 8 12.24 11.42 -6.83
C GLU A 8 12.31 10.01 -7.44
N ASP A 9 12.75 9.02 -6.67
CA ASP A 9 12.86 7.63 -7.10
C ASP A 9 11.53 6.88 -6.98
N ILE A 10 11.14 6.19 -8.06
CA ILE A 10 9.98 5.30 -8.07
C ILE A 10 10.37 3.95 -7.45
N GLN A 11 9.73 3.59 -6.35
CA GLN A 11 9.97 2.31 -5.67
C GLN A 11 8.93 1.28 -6.08
N LYS A 12 9.40 0.09 -6.50
CA LYS A 12 8.53 -1.06 -6.76
C LYS A 12 8.31 -1.87 -5.49
N ALA A 13 7.06 -2.18 -5.20
CA ALA A 13 6.66 -3.02 -4.08
C ALA A 13 5.63 -4.06 -4.50
N VAL A 14 5.55 -5.15 -3.76
CA VAL A 14 4.54 -6.21 -3.95
C VAL A 14 3.49 -6.11 -2.86
N VAL A 15 2.22 -6.07 -3.25
CA VAL A 15 1.11 -6.16 -2.30
C VAL A 15 0.99 -7.60 -1.81
N THR A 16 0.93 -7.78 -0.50
CA THR A 16 0.83 -9.09 0.14
C THR A 16 -0.45 -9.30 0.93
N GLY A 17 -1.23 -8.24 1.11
CA GLY A 17 -2.54 -8.31 1.75
C GLY A 17 -3.29 -7.00 1.57
N VAL A 18 -4.61 -7.12 1.58
CA VAL A 18 -5.56 -6.01 1.59
C VAL A 18 -6.51 -6.23 2.75
N GLU A 19 -6.74 -5.20 3.55
CA GLU A 19 -7.63 -5.26 4.71
C GLU A 19 -8.56 -4.07 4.79
N MET A 20 -9.77 -4.30 5.29
CA MET A 20 -10.75 -3.26 5.60
C MET A 20 -11.38 -3.56 6.96
N PHE A 21 -11.40 -2.58 7.87
CA PHE A 21 -12.02 -2.71 9.19
C PHE A 21 -11.67 -4.03 9.93
N ARG A 22 -10.38 -4.41 9.94
CA ARG A 22 -9.85 -5.66 10.53
C ARG A 22 -10.36 -6.96 9.88
N LYS A 23 -10.85 -6.90 8.65
CA LYS A 23 -11.17 -8.07 7.82
C LYS A 23 -10.22 -8.11 6.63
N GLN A 24 -9.71 -9.30 6.32
CA GLN A 24 -8.98 -9.49 5.07
C GLN A 24 -9.95 -9.49 3.90
N LEU A 25 -9.50 -8.92 2.79
CA LEU A 25 -10.21 -8.90 1.52
C LEU A 25 -9.36 -9.64 0.48
N ASP A 26 -10.03 -10.35 -0.42
CA ASP A 26 -9.38 -10.98 -1.57
C ASP A 26 -9.01 -9.93 -2.64
N GLU A 27 -9.81 -8.86 -2.75
CA GLU A 27 -9.60 -7.73 -3.65
C GLU A 27 -10.10 -6.43 -3.03
N GLY A 28 -9.52 -5.29 -3.45
CA GLY A 28 -9.99 -3.96 -3.09
C GLY A 28 -10.49 -3.22 -4.34
N LEU A 29 -11.65 -2.56 -4.23
CA LEU A 29 -12.28 -1.84 -5.33
C LEU A 29 -12.11 -0.33 -5.18
N ALA A 30 -12.32 0.40 -6.27
CA ALA A 30 -12.25 1.86 -6.24
C ALA A 30 -13.33 2.44 -5.30
N GLY A 31 -12.91 3.29 -4.37
CA GLY A 31 -13.77 3.88 -3.33
C GLY A 31 -13.68 3.18 -1.98
N ASP A 32 -13.03 2.01 -1.90
CA ASP A 32 -12.81 1.32 -0.64
C ASP A 32 -11.77 2.02 0.24
N ASN A 33 -12.06 2.10 1.53
CA ASN A 33 -11.06 2.51 2.53
C ASN A 33 -10.32 1.27 3.04
N VAL A 34 -9.14 1.02 2.47
CA VAL A 34 -8.34 -0.18 2.73
C VAL A 34 -6.97 0.15 3.30
N GLY A 35 -6.47 -0.76 4.15
CA GLY A 35 -5.05 -0.92 4.43
C GLY A 35 -4.44 -1.90 3.41
N VAL A 36 -3.25 -1.58 2.90
CA VAL A 36 -2.52 -2.43 1.95
C VAL A 36 -1.16 -2.78 2.55
N LEU A 37 -0.87 -4.08 2.66
CA LEU A 37 0.40 -4.55 3.19
C LEU A 37 1.43 -4.69 2.06
N LEU A 38 2.48 -3.86 2.11
CA LEU A 38 3.56 -3.84 1.14
C LEU A 38 4.74 -4.66 1.64
N ARG A 39 5.22 -5.60 0.81
CA ARG A 39 6.39 -6.42 1.17
C ARG A 39 7.66 -5.57 1.13
N GLY A 40 8.38 -5.58 2.25
CA GLY A 40 9.73 -5.00 2.32
C GLY A 40 9.77 -3.48 2.31
N VAL A 41 8.65 -2.83 2.64
CA VAL A 41 8.56 -1.37 2.81
C VAL A 41 8.38 -1.08 4.28
N GLN A 42 9.30 -0.32 4.87
CA GLN A 42 9.24 0.12 6.25
C GLN A 42 8.43 1.41 6.39
N ARG A 43 8.01 1.72 7.63
CA ARG A 43 7.16 2.88 7.92
C ARG A 43 7.86 4.22 7.68
N ASP A 44 9.17 4.29 7.83
CA ASP A 44 10.01 5.45 7.51
C ASP A 44 10.28 5.59 6.01
N GLU A 45 10.04 4.54 5.24
CA GLU A 45 10.17 4.55 3.78
C GLU A 45 8.90 5.03 3.07
N ILE A 46 7.76 5.11 3.76
CA ILE A 46 6.48 5.54 3.22
C ILE A 46 5.88 6.69 4.03
N GLU A 47 5.30 7.67 3.34
CA GLU A 47 4.66 8.82 3.98
C GLU A 47 3.32 9.13 3.35
N ARG A 48 2.53 9.93 4.08
CA ARG A 48 1.22 10.38 3.61
C ARG A 48 1.41 11.56 2.67
N GLY A 49 1.01 11.42 1.41
CA GLY A 49 1.05 12.49 0.42
C GLY A 49 0.81 11.96 -0.97
#